data_AF-A0A0B7K697-F1
#
_entry.id   AF-A0A0B7K697-F1
#
_cell.length_a   1.000
_cell.length_b   1.000
_cell.length_c   1.000
_cell.angle_alpha   90.00
_cell.angle_beta   90.00
_cell.angle_gamma   90.00
#
_symmetry.space_group_name_H-M   'P 1'
#
loop_
_entity.id
_entity.type
_entity.pdbx_description
1 polymer ?
#
loop_
_entity_poly.entity_id
_entity_poly.type
_entity_poly.pdbx_seq_one_letter_code
_entity_poly.pdbx_strand_id
1 'polypeptide(L)'
;MTVHHSSVPDFDDLPKVENMPQGYVWGLFDKDGKKDLLGTLNFLTPDIVQAAAAEVKDGISVSLNWSLTGMGKIDVPGRKHAEHKFLYNPDSMGFAVGESWDDELSINTQNSSQWDSLCHFAHQSTAQVYNGFRLTHE
;
A
#
# COMPACT_ATOMS: atom_id res chain seq x y z
N MET A 1 1.96 4.93 -17.83
CA MET A 1 3.31 5.46 -18.15
C MET A 1 3.69 6.34 -16.99
N THR A 2 4.93 6.25 -16.52
CA THR A 2 5.44 7.07 -15.42
C THR A 2 5.59 8.53 -15.86
N VAL A 3 5.58 9.44 -14.90
CA VAL A 3 5.60 10.89 -15.10
C VAL A 3 6.82 11.44 -14.36
N HIS A 4 7.56 12.37 -14.97
CA HIS A 4 8.63 13.05 -14.25
C HIS A 4 8.03 14.12 -13.34
N HIS A 5 8.51 14.24 -12.10
CA HIS A 5 8.00 15.23 -11.15
C HIS A 5 8.14 16.67 -11.69
N SER A 6 9.15 16.96 -12.51
CA SER A 6 9.35 18.26 -13.14
C SER A 6 8.32 18.61 -14.22
N SER A 7 7.47 17.66 -14.64
CA SER A 7 6.41 17.91 -15.63
C SER A 7 5.03 18.12 -15.01
N VAL A 8 4.93 18.19 -13.69
CA VAL A 8 3.70 18.52 -12.96
C VAL A 8 3.91 19.84 -12.18
N PRO A 9 2.83 20.60 -11.88
CA PRO A 9 2.95 21.83 -11.10
C PRO A 9 3.31 21.53 -9.64
N ASP A 10 3.86 22.55 -8.98
CA ASP A 10 4.06 22.54 -7.53
C ASP A 10 2.71 22.47 -6.79
N PHE A 11 2.76 22.07 -5.51
CA PHE A 11 1.54 21.85 -4.71
C PHE A 11 0.61 23.07 -4.67
N ASP A 12 1.17 24.26 -4.49
CA ASP A 12 0.41 25.51 -4.41
C ASP A 12 -0.23 25.88 -5.76
N ASP A 13 0.35 25.42 -6.87
CA ASP A 13 -0.07 25.68 -8.24
C ASP A 13 -0.92 24.54 -8.83
N LEU A 14 -1.35 23.59 -8.00
CA LEU A 14 -2.22 22.50 -8.45
C LEU A 14 -3.52 23.05 -9.07
N PRO A 15 -3.96 22.51 -10.22
CA PRO A 15 -5.24 22.88 -10.81
C PRO A 15 -6.39 22.64 -9.82
N LYS A 16 -7.38 23.53 -9.84
CA LYS A 16 -8.58 23.35 -9.03
C LYS A 16 -9.35 22.12 -9.49
N VAL A 17 -9.71 21.26 -8.55
CA VAL A 17 -10.69 20.18 -8.77
C VAL A 17 -12.06 20.71 -8.39
N GLU A 18 -13.01 20.58 -9.31
CA GLU A 18 -14.37 21.11 -9.12
C GLU A 18 -14.99 20.56 -7.82
N ASN A 19 -15.62 21.44 -7.03
CA ASN A 19 -16.28 21.11 -5.77
C ASN A 19 -15.37 20.52 -4.68
N MET A 20 -14.04 20.58 -4.84
CA MET A 20 -13.06 20.18 -3.83
C MET A 20 -12.28 21.38 -3.30
N PRO A 21 -11.77 21.30 -2.05
CA PRO A 21 -10.75 22.22 -1.57
C PRO A 21 -9.50 22.23 -2.47
N GLN A 22 -8.68 23.28 -2.36
CA GLN A 22 -7.37 23.31 -3.02
C GLN A 22 -6.48 22.17 -2.50
N GLY A 23 -5.63 21.61 -3.38
CA GLY A 23 -4.63 20.59 -3.02
C GLY A 23 -4.96 19.16 -3.49
N TYR A 24 -6.02 18.97 -4.27
CA TYR A 24 -6.36 17.66 -4.85
C TYR A 24 -5.61 17.43 -6.16
N VAL A 25 -4.92 16.30 -6.27
CA VAL A 25 -4.16 15.89 -7.46
C VAL A 25 -5.00 15.09 -8.48
N TRP A 26 -6.32 15.19 -8.42
CA TRP A 26 -7.22 14.40 -9.29
C TRP A 26 -7.20 14.94 -10.71
N GLY A 27 -7.20 14.04 -11.70
CA GLY A 27 -7.03 14.41 -13.10
C GLY A 27 -5.58 14.71 -13.51
N LEU A 28 -4.66 14.95 -12.56
CA LEU A 28 -3.29 15.35 -12.87
C LEU A 28 -2.52 14.30 -13.68
N PHE A 29 -2.78 13.02 -13.38
CA PHE A 29 -2.12 11.87 -14.02
C PHE A 29 -3.01 11.17 -15.05
N ASP A 30 -4.22 11.68 -15.30
CA ASP A 30 -5.14 11.10 -16.27
C ASP A 30 -4.53 11.12 -17.66
N LYS A 31 -4.77 10.05 -18.43
CA LYS A 31 -4.19 9.90 -19.76
C LYS A 31 -5.20 9.36 -20.75
N ASP A 32 -5.25 9.98 -21.93
CA ASP A 32 -6.11 9.55 -23.04
C ASP A 32 -7.59 9.41 -22.62
N GLY A 33 -8.06 10.34 -21.78
CA GLY A 33 -9.42 10.35 -21.23
C GLY A 33 -9.71 9.26 -20.19
N LYS A 34 -8.70 8.52 -19.73
CA LYS A 34 -8.81 7.53 -18.66
C LYS A 34 -8.28 8.07 -17.35
N LYS A 35 -9.07 7.85 -16.30
CA LYS A 35 -8.70 8.16 -14.93
C LYS A 35 -7.51 7.33 -14.47
N ASP A 36 -6.52 8.01 -13.91
CA ASP A 36 -5.41 7.35 -13.22
C ASP A 36 -5.86 6.68 -11.92
N LEU A 37 -5.13 5.61 -11.53
CA LEU A 37 -5.37 4.80 -10.34
C LEU A 37 -4.15 4.71 -9.40
N LEU A 38 -3.03 5.32 -9.77
CA LEU A 38 -1.73 5.12 -9.10
C LEU A 38 -1.26 6.36 -8.33
N GLY A 39 -1.77 7.54 -8.66
CA GLY A 39 -1.38 8.81 -8.06
C GLY A 39 0.12 9.06 -8.18
N THR A 40 0.77 9.38 -7.07
CA THR A 40 2.20 9.72 -7.02
C THR A 40 3.11 8.53 -7.26
N LEU A 41 2.62 7.29 -7.28
CA LEU A 41 3.42 6.14 -7.72
C LEU A 41 3.86 6.28 -9.19
N ASN A 42 3.16 7.10 -9.98
CA ASN A 42 3.57 7.45 -11.34
C ASN A 42 4.94 8.15 -11.38
N PHE A 43 5.42 8.73 -10.28
CA PHE A 43 6.76 9.33 -10.21
C PHE A 43 7.91 8.31 -10.10
N LEU A 44 7.63 7.03 -9.90
CA LEU A 44 8.64 5.98 -9.86
C LEU A 44 9.08 5.57 -11.28
N THR A 45 9.72 6.50 -11.99
CA THR A 45 10.23 6.28 -13.35
C THR A 45 11.41 5.31 -13.36
N PRO A 46 11.69 4.60 -14.48
CA PRO A 46 12.82 3.68 -14.57
C PRO A 46 14.18 4.31 -14.23
N ASP A 47 14.41 5.56 -14.62
CA ASP A 47 15.63 6.32 -14.30
C ASP A 47 15.72 6.67 -12.81
N ILE A 48 14.62 7.03 -12.14
CA ILE A 48 14.60 7.25 -10.69
C ILE A 48 14.90 5.95 -9.94
N VAL A 49 14.30 4.83 -10.37
CA VAL A 49 14.55 3.51 -9.77
C VAL A 49 16.01 3.10 -9.97
N GLN A 50 16.57 3.33 -11.16
CA GLN A 50 17.99 3.07 -11.43
C GLN A 50 18.91 3.96 -10.59
N ALA A 51 18.60 5.24 -10.45
CA ALA A 51 19.39 6.18 -9.64
C ALA A 51 19.38 5.78 -8.16
N ALA A 52 18.24 5.33 -7.62
CA ALA A 52 18.14 4.86 -6.25
C ALA A 52 19.07 3.66 -5.97
N ALA A 53 19.27 2.77 -6.94
CA ALA A 53 20.22 1.65 -6.78
C ALA A 53 21.68 2.12 -6.61
N ALA A 54 22.03 3.29 -7.16
CA ALA A 54 23.36 3.86 -7.01
C ALA A 54 23.65 4.35 -5.58
N GLU A 55 22.64 4.56 -4.74
CA GLU A 55 22.80 4.94 -3.32
C GLU A 55 23.31 3.79 -2.44
N VAL A 56 23.26 2.54 -2.92
CA VAL A 56 23.80 1.38 -2.20
C VAL A 56 25.33 1.42 -2.25
N LYS A 57 25.97 1.98 -1.21
CA LYS A 57 27.44 2.09 -1.10
C LYS A 57 28.06 1.07 -0.16
N ASP A 58 27.48 0.91 1.03
CA ASP A 58 28.09 0.12 2.11
C ASP A 58 27.60 -1.34 2.16
N GLY A 59 26.58 -1.69 1.37
CA GLY A 59 25.99 -3.04 1.36
C GLY A 59 25.24 -3.42 2.65
N ILE A 60 24.89 -2.43 3.49
CA ILE A 60 24.17 -2.64 4.74
C ILE A 60 22.66 -2.62 4.46
N SER A 61 21.94 -3.62 4.98
CA SER A 61 20.48 -3.67 4.95
C SER A 61 19.90 -3.51 6.36
N VAL A 62 18.89 -2.65 6.48
CA VAL A 62 18.16 -2.40 7.73
C VAL A 62 16.68 -2.71 7.50
N SER A 63 16.12 -3.63 8.30
CA SER A 63 14.68 -3.91 8.25
C SER A 63 13.89 -2.77 8.89
N LEU A 64 12.93 -2.23 8.14
CA LEU A 64 11.96 -1.24 8.63
C LEU A 64 10.62 -1.90 9.03
N ASN A 65 10.57 -3.23 9.01
CA ASN A 65 9.36 -3.97 9.36
C ASN A 65 9.18 -4.03 10.87
N TRP A 66 7.98 -3.69 11.30
CA TRP A 66 7.53 -3.92 12.66
C TRP A 66 7.03 -5.37 12.82
N SER A 67 6.96 -5.84 14.07
CA SER A 67 6.44 -7.17 14.36
C SER A 67 4.98 -7.29 13.92
N LEU A 68 4.62 -8.38 13.25
CA LEU A 68 3.23 -8.68 12.86
C LEU A 68 2.27 -8.75 14.08
N THR A 69 2.80 -9.06 15.27
CA THR A 69 2.04 -9.08 16.53
C THR A 69 2.12 -7.77 17.30
N GLY A 70 2.86 -6.77 16.81
CA GLY A 70 3.14 -5.52 17.51
C GLY A 70 1.87 -4.74 17.87
N MET A 71 0.91 -4.65 16.93
CA MET A 71 -0.36 -3.94 17.13
C MET A 71 -1.29 -4.63 18.12
N GLY A 72 -1.08 -5.91 18.42
CA GLY A 72 -1.87 -6.64 19.42
C GLY A 72 -1.67 -6.15 20.86
N LYS A 73 -0.81 -5.17 21.08
CA LYS A 73 -0.66 -4.47 22.37
C LYS A 73 -1.48 -3.17 22.45
N ILE A 74 -2.07 -2.73 21.34
CA ILE A 74 -2.73 -1.42 21.19
C ILE A 74 -4.26 -1.57 20.98
N ASP A 75 -4.78 -2.79 20.84
CA ASP A 75 -6.21 -3.15 20.74
C ASP A 75 -7.07 -2.12 19.99
N VAL A 76 -6.82 -2.00 18.68
CA VAL A 76 -7.63 -1.13 17.81
C VAL A 76 -9.00 -1.79 17.56
N PRO A 77 -10.12 -1.14 17.92
CA PRO A 77 -11.45 -1.72 17.76
C PRO A 77 -11.72 -2.15 16.31
N GLY A 78 -12.22 -3.37 16.14
CA GLY A 78 -12.57 -3.94 14.84
C GLY A 78 -11.41 -4.54 14.04
N ARG A 79 -10.15 -4.43 14.49
CA ARG A 79 -9.01 -5.10 13.84
C ARG A 79 -8.66 -6.40 14.54
N LYS A 80 -8.74 -7.52 13.82
CA LYS A 80 -8.34 -8.84 14.33
C LYS A 80 -6.83 -8.92 14.57
N HIS A 81 -6.41 -9.49 15.69
CA HIS A 81 -5.00 -9.77 15.95
C HIS A 81 -4.39 -10.70 14.90
N ALA A 82 -3.08 -10.57 14.69
CA ALA A 82 -2.34 -11.53 13.89
C ALA A 82 -2.27 -12.87 14.63
N GLU A 83 -2.60 -13.95 13.92
CA GLU A 83 -2.48 -15.32 14.40
C GLU A 83 -1.51 -16.09 13.51
N HIS A 84 -0.65 -16.89 14.13
CA HIS A 84 0.31 -17.76 13.46
C HIS A 84 0.17 -19.17 14.00
N LYS A 85 -0.12 -20.13 13.13
CA LYS A 85 -0.34 -21.52 13.48
C LYS A 85 0.58 -22.42 12.68
N PHE A 86 1.30 -23.30 13.40
CA PHE A 86 2.16 -24.30 12.79
C PHE A 86 1.35 -25.58 12.53
N LEU A 87 1.57 -26.18 11.37
CA LEU A 87 0.96 -27.44 10.95
C LEU A 87 2.06 -28.48 10.79
N TYR A 88 1.97 -29.58 11.54
CA TYR A 88 2.87 -30.70 11.31
C TYR A 88 2.35 -31.55 10.15
N ASN A 89 3.08 -31.55 9.03
CA ASN A 89 2.61 -32.10 7.76
C ASN A 89 2.29 -33.61 7.79
N PRO A 90 3.04 -34.46 8.50
CA PRO A 90 2.63 -35.85 8.71
C PRO A 90 1.24 -35.97 9.35
N ASP A 91 0.92 -35.13 10.34
CA ASP A 91 -0.38 -35.13 11.01
C ASP A 91 -1.48 -34.47 10.17
N SER A 92 -1.18 -33.34 9.53
CA SER A 92 -2.17 -32.53 8.79
C SER A 92 -2.49 -33.05 7.39
N MET A 93 -1.53 -33.70 6.73
CA MET A 93 -1.66 -34.22 5.36
C MET A 93 -1.59 -35.76 5.27
N GLY A 94 -1.32 -36.46 6.38
CA GLY A 94 -1.36 -37.92 6.43
C GLY A 94 -0.19 -38.61 5.73
N PHE A 95 0.96 -37.96 5.59
CA PHE A 95 2.16 -38.61 5.05
C PHE A 95 2.87 -39.46 6.11
N ALA A 96 3.22 -40.70 5.74
CA ALA A 96 3.88 -41.65 6.65
C ALA A 96 5.40 -41.48 6.76
N VAL A 97 6.02 -40.68 5.89
CA VAL A 97 7.48 -40.49 5.82
C VAL A 97 7.83 -39.04 5.51
N GLY A 98 8.88 -38.52 6.17
CA GLY A 98 9.38 -37.15 6.03
C GLY A 98 8.84 -36.20 7.10
N GLU A 99 9.73 -35.59 7.89
CA GLU A 99 9.37 -34.57 8.88
C GLU A 99 9.35 -33.19 8.22
N SER A 100 8.23 -32.48 8.29
CA SER A 100 8.10 -31.11 7.76
C SER A 100 6.96 -30.34 8.43
N TRP A 101 7.03 -29.01 8.35
CA TRP A 101 6.02 -28.07 8.84
C TRP A 101 5.55 -27.15 7.72
N ASP A 102 4.26 -26.88 7.71
CA ASP A 102 3.64 -25.73 7.04
C ASP A 102 3.14 -24.74 8.11
N ASP A 103 2.78 -23.53 7.69
CA ASP A 103 2.22 -22.50 8.57
C ASP A 103 0.98 -21.83 7.96
N GLU A 104 0.09 -21.38 8.86
CA GLU A 104 -1.07 -20.55 8.52
C GLU A 104 -0.93 -19.19 9.22
N LEU A 105 -1.09 -18.12 8.46
CA LEU A 105 -1.13 -16.74 8.95
C LEU A 105 -2.51 -16.13 8.71
N SER A 106 -3.14 -15.66 9.77
CA SER A 106 -4.34 -14.83 9.71
C SER A 106 -3.97 -13.42 10.15
N ILE A 107 -4.04 -12.45 9.24
CA ILE A 107 -3.64 -11.07 9.50
C ILE A 107 -4.71 -10.09 9.03
N ASN A 108 -4.88 -9.01 9.80
CA ASN A 108 -5.47 -7.79 9.26
C ASN A 108 -4.35 -7.00 8.58
N THR A 109 -4.57 -6.55 7.34
CA THR A 109 -3.54 -5.87 6.53
C THR A 109 -3.16 -4.48 7.07
N GLN A 110 -3.84 -3.99 8.11
CA GLN A 110 -3.57 -2.71 8.78
C GLN A 110 -2.99 -2.87 10.20
N ASN A 111 -2.33 -3.99 10.50
CA ASN A 111 -1.85 -4.32 11.86
C ASN A 111 -0.32 -4.41 12.03
N SER A 112 0.47 -4.02 11.04
CA SER A 112 1.94 -3.94 11.16
C SER A 112 2.49 -2.89 10.18
N SER A 113 3.79 -2.90 9.89
CA SER A 113 4.35 -2.14 8.76
C SER A 113 3.54 -2.43 7.51
N GLN A 114 2.98 -1.38 6.93
CA GLN A 114 1.91 -1.46 5.92
C GLN A 114 2.01 -0.32 4.92
N TRP A 115 1.35 -0.52 3.78
CA TRP A 115 0.97 0.56 2.86
C TRP A 115 -0.55 0.63 2.81
N ASP A 116 -1.08 1.81 3.05
CA ASP A 116 -2.51 2.08 2.86
C ASP A 116 -2.75 2.45 1.41
N SER A 117 -3.61 1.69 0.73
CA SER A 117 -3.95 1.99 -0.65
C SER A 117 -4.74 3.30 -0.75
N LEU A 118 -4.83 3.86 -1.96
CA LEU A 118 -5.63 5.04 -2.23
C LEU A 118 -7.13 4.85 -1.91
N CYS A 119 -7.57 3.62 -1.69
CA CYS A 119 -8.94 3.25 -1.30
C CYS A 119 -9.12 3.13 0.23
N HIS A 120 -8.04 3.18 1.01
CA HIS A 120 -8.10 2.88 2.45
C HIS A 120 -8.98 3.86 3.22
N PHE A 121 -8.91 5.14 2.87
CA PHE A 121 -9.61 6.20 3.60
C PHE A 121 -10.18 7.25 2.66
N ALA A 122 -11.50 7.24 2.50
CA ALA A 122 -12.20 8.19 1.65
C ALA A 122 -12.28 9.57 2.30
N HIS A 123 -12.34 10.61 1.47
CA HIS A 123 -12.64 11.96 1.93
C HIS A 123 -14.06 12.00 2.52
N GLN A 124 -14.14 12.24 3.83
CA GLN A 124 -15.34 11.98 4.65
C GLN A 124 -16.60 12.69 4.17
N SER A 125 -16.51 13.98 3.80
CA SER A 125 -17.69 14.75 3.38
C SER A 125 -18.24 14.34 2.02
N THR A 126 -17.39 13.79 1.16
CA THR A 126 -17.77 13.40 -0.23
C THR A 126 -17.95 11.91 -0.40
N ALA A 127 -17.41 11.09 0.52
CA ALA A 127 -17.25 9.65 0.42
C ALA A 127 -16.57 9.20 -0.90
N GLN A 128 -15.63 10.02 -1.39
CA GLN A 128 -14.83 9.72 -2.57
C GLN A 128 -13.38 9.44 -2.17
N VAL A 129 -12.77 8.50 -2.87
CA VAL A 129 -11.33 8.19 -2.79
C VAL A 129 -10.60 8.88 -3.95
N TYR A 130 -9.31 8.57 -4.14
CA TYR A 130 -8.50 9.14 -5.21
C TYR A 130 -9.25 9.21 -6.54
N ASN A 131 -9.06 10.32 -7.27
CA ASN A 131 -9.65 10.58 -8.58
C ASN A 131 -11.19 10.51 -8.66
N GLY A 132 -11.86 10.72 -7.52
CA GLY A 132 -13.32 10.80 -7.42
C GLY A 132 -14.02 9.45 -7.49
N PHE A 133 -13.28 8.35 -7.39
CA PHE A 133 -13.87 7.01 -7.27
C PHE A 133 -14.64 6.87 -5.96
N ARG A 134 -15.57 5.90 -5.92
CA ARG A 134 -16.34 5.56 -4.72
C ARG A 134 -16.13 4.09 -4.42
N LEU A 135 -16.01 3.78 -3.14
CA LEU A 135 -16.01 2.40 -2.68
C LEU A 135 -17.40 1.80 -2.93
N THR A 136 -17.43 0.58 -3.45
CA THR A 136 -18.65 -0.21 -3.61
C THR A 136 -18.64 -1.35 -2.62
N HIS A 137 -19.83 -1.88 -2.30
CA HIS A 137 -19.90 -3.19 -1.68
C HIS A 137 -19.55 -4.21 -2.76
N GLU A 138 -18.57 -5.08 -2.48
CA GLU A 138 -18.28 -6.26 -3.30
C GLU A 138 -19.32 -7.36 -3.07
#